data_AF-A0A1E1WXX5-F1
#
_entry.id   AF-A0A1E1WXX5-F1
#
_cell.length_a   1.000
_cell.length_b   1.000
_cell.length_c   1.000
_cell.angle_alpha   90.00
_cell.angle_beta   90.00
_cell.angle_gamma   90.00
#
_symmetry.space_group_name_H-M   'P 1'
#
loop_
_entity.id
_entity.type
_entity.pdbx_description
1 polymer ?
#
loop_
_entity_poly.entity_id
_entity_poly.type
_entity_poly.pdbx_seq_one_letter_code
_entity_poly.pdbx_strand_id
1 'polypeptide(L)'
;MCMTRAMAELDNRIALCLQYELVRNLWDDTHKRIGKLAYMRAKLKRESLADLHDHFNAMLLLYDEGLQGDDKALASALWRVILMCEGGDPVALEALVHYVRKQVNMLDKMTLDEFIRERNIIWTPLLDCESKEQH
;
A
#
# COMPACT_ATOMS: atom_id res chain seq x y z
N MET A 1 -1.24 -0.53 -4.15
CA MET A 1 -1.15 -1.95 -4.57
C MET A 1 -2.53 -2.53 -4.91
N CYS A 2 -3.36 -2.96 -3.94
CA CYS A 2 -4.68 -3.55 -4.27
C CYS A 2 -5.60 -2.62 -5.06
N MET A 3 -5.62 -1.32 -4.72
CA MET A 3 -6.38 -0.33 -5.49
C MET A 3 -5.85 -0.19 -6.93
N THR A 4 -4.53 -0.18 -7.12
CA THR A 4 -3.89 -0.17 -8.45
C THR A 4 -4.38 -1.34 -9.29
N ARG A 5 -4.38 -2.56 -8.71
CA ARG A 5 -4.92 -3.75 -9.38
C ARG A 5 -6.42 -3.63 -9.66
N ALA A 6 -7.22 -3.16 -8.71
CA ALA A 6 -8.66 -2.97 -8.89
C ALA A 6 -8.98 -1.99 -10.03
N MET A 7 -8.19 -0.91 -10.15
CA MET A 7 -8.35 0.11 -11.19
C MET A 7 -7.86 -0.33 -12.57
N ALA A 8 -7.19 -1.47 -12.68
CA ALA A 8 -6.79 -2.06 -13.97
C ALA A 8 -7.93 -2.87 -14.65
N GLU A 9 -9.06 -3.07 -13.97
CA GLU A 9 -10.22 -3.75 -14.55
C GLU A 9 -10.86 -2.92 -15.68
N LEU A 10 -11.23 -3.58 -16.78
CA LEU A 10 -11.81 -2.92 -17.96
C LEU A 10 -13.22 -2.37 -17.69
N ASP A 11 -13.97 -3.01 -16.79
CA ASP A 11 -15.28 -2.50 -16.37
C ASP A 11 -15.11 -1.46 -15.26
N ASN A 12 -15.28 -0.19 -15.64
CA ASN A 12 -15.21 0.95 -14.73
C ASN A 12 -16.15 0.83 -13.52
N ARG A 13 -17.33 0.20 -13.65
CA ARG A 13 -18.25 0.05 -12.50
C ARG A 13 -17.68 -0.91 -11.47
N ILE A 14 -17.08 -2.00 -11.93
CA ILE A 14 -16.43 -2.98 -11.07
C ILE A 14 -15.19 -2.35 -10.41
N ALA A 15 -14.34 -1.68 -11.19
CA ALA A 15 -13.16 -0.99 -10.71
C ALA A 15 -13.50 0.00 -9.57
N LEU A 16 -14.49 0.89 -9.81
CA LEU A 16 -14.94 1.87 -8.83
C LEU A 16 -15.55 1.22 -7.58
N CYS A 17 -16.33 0.15 -7.74
CA CYS A 17 -16.90 -0.59 -6.63
C CYS A 17 -15.80 -1.19 -5.74
N LEU A 18 -14.83 -1.87 -6.34
CA LEU A 18 -13.70 -2.45 -5.62
C LEU A 18 -12.86 -1.39 -4.92
N GLN A 19 -12.57 -0.27 -5.59
CA GLN A 19 -11.85 0.85 -4.99
C GLN A 19 -12.60 1.39 -3.76
N TYR A 20 -13.90 1.64 -3.90
CA TYR A 20 -14.74 2.12 -2.80
C TYR A 20 -14.73 1.15 -1.62
N GLU A 21 -14.92 -0.14 -1.87
CA GLU A 21 -14.93 -1.17 -0.83
C GLU A 21 -13.58 -1.30 -0.12
N LEU A 22 -12.46 -1.26 -0.85
CA LEU A 22 -11.13 -1.28 -0.27
C LEU A 22 -10.91 -0.09 0.68
N VAL A 23 -11.25 1.12 0.24
CA VAL A 23 -11.09 2.35 1.03
C VAL A 23 -12.03 2.35 2.24
N ARG A 24 -13.30 1.97 2.06
CA ARG A 24 -14.27 1.91 3.14
C ARG A 24 -13.82 0.92 4.22
N ASN A 25 -13.46 -0.30 3.84
CA ASN A 25 -13.06 -1.32 4.80
C ASN A 25 -11.75 -0.96 5.51
N LEU A 26 -10.80 -0.32 4.82
CA LEU A 26 -9.57 0.20 5.44
C LEU A 26 -9.89 1.21 6.55
N TRP A 27 -10.73 2.20 6.24
CA TRP A 27 -11.07 3.22 7.24
C TRP A 27 -11.93 2.67 8.36
N ASP A 28 -12.89 1.79 8.09
CA ASP A 28 -13.69 1.13 9.13
C ASP A 28 -12.80 0.35 10.12
N ASP A 29 -11.80 -0.39 9.62
CA ASP A 29 -10.85 -1.10 10.48
C ASP A 29 -9.95 -0.14 11.27
N THR A 30 -9.49 0.94 10.64
CA THR A 30 -8.69 1.98 11.29
C THR A 30 -9.45 2.64 12.45
N HIS A 31 -10.72 3.00 12.24
CA HIS A 31 -11.58 3.56 13.29
C HIS A 31 -11.85 2.57 14.43
N LYS A 32 -12.00 1.27 14.11
CA LYS A 32 -12.13 0.23 15.14
C LYS A 32 -10.84 0.08 15.96
N ARG A 33 -9.67 0.12 15.31
CA ARG A 33 -8.36 -0.01 15.98
C ARG A 33 -8.04 1.17 16.87
N ILE A 34 -8.27 2.40 16.43
CA ILE A 34 -8.04 3.59 17.27
C ILE A 34 -8.94 3.61 18.52
N GLY A 35 -10.11 2.98 18.44
CA GLY A 35 -11.00 2.76 19.58
C GLY A 35 -10.45 1.79 20.63
N LYS A 36 -9.63 0.82 20.21
CA LYS A 36 -9.02 -0.21 21.07
C LYS A 36 -7.69 0.20 21.70
N LEU A 37 -7.07 1.28 21.24
CA LEU A 37 -5.86 1.82 21.86
C LEU A 37 -6.15 2.22 23.31
N ALA A 38 -5.09 2.20 24.15
CA ALA A 38 -5.15 2.73 25.50
C ALA A 38 -5.70 4.16 25.51
N TYR A 39 -6.17 4.63 26.68
CA TYR A 39 -6.83 5.93 26.79
C TYR A 39 -6.02 7.04 26.11
N MET A 40 -6.63 7.60 25.06
CA MET A 40 -6.06 8.68 24.26
C MET A 40 -7.08 9.82 24.21
N ARG A 41 -6.61 11.05 24.40
CA ARG A 41 -7.47 12.24 24.34
C ARG A 41 -8.15 12.33 22.97
N ALA A 42 -9.43 12.71 22.94
CA ALA A 42 -10.20 12.79 21.69
C ALA A 42 -9.56 13.72 20.64
N LYS A 43 -8.91 14.80 21.07
CA LYS A 43 -8.16 15.69 20.18
C LYS A 43 -7.03 14.95 19.45
N LEU A 44 -6.19 14.24 20.19
CA LEU A 44 -5.06 13.48 19.64
C LEU A 44 -5.55 12.38 18.69
N LYS A 45 -6.66 11.70 19.01
CA LYS A 45 -7.28 10.72 18.09
C LYS A 45 -7.63 11.32 16.73
N ARG A 46 -8.20 12.54 16.72
CA ARG A 46 -8.56 13.23 15.47
C ARG A 46 -7.33 13.68 14.70
N GLU A 47 -6.31 14.17 15.39
CA GLU A 47 -5.04 14.57 14.77
C GLU A 47 -4.35 13.36 14.12
N SER A 48 -4.20 12.26 14.85
CA SER A 48 -3.61 11.03 14.29
C SER A 48 -4.39 10.46 13.11
N LEU A 49 -5.73 10.57 13.12
CA LEU A 49 -6.55 10.13 11.99
C LEU A 49 -6.39 11.06 10.78
N ALA A 50 -6.29 12.37 10.99
CA ALA A 50 -6.00 13.33 9.93
C ALA A 50 -4.61 13.06 9.31
N ASP A 51 -3.59 12.83 10.14
CA ASP A 51 -2.25 12.49 9.68
C ASP A 51 -2.25 11.20 8.85
N LEU A 52 -2.96 10.16 9.29
CA LEU A 52 -3.11 8.91 8.53
C LEU A 52 -3.82 9.14 7.19
N HIS A 53 -4.82 10.02 7.15
CA HIS A 53 -5.54 10.35 5.92
C HIS A 53 -4.64 11.09 4.92
N ASP A 54 -3.83 12.03 5.40
CA ASP A 54 -2.88 12.78 4.57
C ASP A 54 -1.79 11.85 4.03
N HIS A 55 -1.24 10.96 4.87
CA HIS A 55 -0.31 9.92 4.41
C HIS A 55 -0.93 8.99 3.38
N PHE A 56 -2.18 8.56 3.57
CA PHE A 56 -2.88 7.71 2.61
C PHE A 56 -3.03 8.38 1.23
N ASN A 57 -3.44 9.65 1.21
CA ASN A 57 -3.57 10.42 -0.04
C ASN A 57 -2.23 10.68 -0.72
N ALA A 58 -1.20 11.03 0.05
CA ALA A 58 0.16 11.17 -0.47
C ALA A 58 0.65 9.85 -1.08
N MET A 59 0.37 8.72 -0.40
CA MET A 59 0.75 7.40 -0.88
C MET A 59 0.08 7.06 -2.21
N LEU A 60 -1.21 7.37 -2.37
CA LEU A 60 -1.92 7.14 -3.63
C LEU A 60 -1.25 7.87 -4.81
N LEU A 61 -1.00 9.17 -4.66
CA LEU A 61 -0.39 9.99 -5.70
C LEU A 61 1.03 9.53 -6.04
N LEU A 62 1.83 9.28 -5.01
CA LEU A 62 3.24 8.93 -5.17
C LEU A 62 3.42 7.49 -5.67
N TYR A 63 2.50 6.58 -5.35
CA TYR A 63 2.51 5.23 -5.91
C TYR A 63 2.17 5.25 -7.40
N ASP A 64 1.25 6.10 -7.86
CA ASP A 64 0.96 6.17 -9.30
C ASP A 64 2.20 6.63 -10.08
N GLU A 65 2.92 7.65 -9.57
CA GLU A 65 4.18 8.11 -10.16
C GLU A 65 5.30 7.05 -10.06
N GLY A 66 5.49 6.44 -8.89
CA GLY A 66 6.55 5.47 -8.67
C GLY A 66 6.33 4.12 -9.36
N LEU A 67 5.09 3.63 -9.42
CA LEU A 67 4.77 2.36 -10.08
C LEU A 67 4.83 2.48 -11.60
N GLN A 68 4.38 3.59 -12.18
CA GLN A 68 4.48 3.83 -13.63
C GLN A 68 5.87 4.30 -14.06
N GLY A 69 6.63 4.88 -13.14
CA GLY A 69 7.97 5.40 -13.36
C GLY A 69 9.09 4.43 -12.96
N ASP A 70 10.23 5.01 -12.59
CA ASP A 70 11.43 4.26 -12.21
C ASP A 70 11.50 3.95 -10.70
N ASP A 71 12.43 3.07 -10.33
CA ASP A 71 12.62 2.65 -8.94
C ASP A 71 13.15 3.76 -8.05
N LYS A 72 13.74 4.83 -8.60
CA LYS A 72 14.18 6.00 -7.82
C LYS A 72 12.99 6.82 -7.36
N ALA A 73 12.01 7.03 -8.25
CA ALA A 73 10.75 7.68 -7.92
C ALA A 73 9.98 6.86 -6.88
N LEU A 74 9.90 5.54 -7.04
CA LEU A 74 9.26 4.65 -6.07
C LEU A 74 10.00 4.65 -4.72
N ALA A 75 11.33 4.59 -4.70
CA ALA A 75 12.13 4.70 -3.49
C ALA A 75 11.88 6.03 -2.77
N SER A 76 11.88 7.15 -3.52
CA SER A 76 11.59 8.47 -2.97
C SER A 76 10.19 8.57 -2.37
N ALA A 77 9.19 7.95 -3.01
CA ALA A 77 7.82 7.87 -2.52
C ALA A 77 7.74 7.09 -1.19
N LEU A 78 8.32 5.90 -1.16
CA LEU A 78 8.32 5.01 0.01
C LEU A 78 9.06 5.65 1.18
N TRP A 79 10.21 6.29 0.93
CA TRP A 79 10.96 6.97 1.97
C TRP A 79 10.16 8.12 2.60
N ARG A 80 9.49 8.95 1.78
CA ARG A 80 8.70 10.08 2.27
C ARG A 80 7.46 9.65 3.05
N VAL A 81 6.74 8.62 2.59
CA VAL A 81 5.39 8.30 3.10
C VAL A 81 5.37 7.12 4.07
N ILE A 82 6.15 6.06 3.81
CA ILE A 82 6.19 4.88 4.69
C ILE A 82 7.20 5.09 5.81
N LEU A 83 8.38 5.62 5.46
CA LEU A 83 9.45 5.86 6.41
C LEU A 83 9.42 7.28 7.00
N MET A 84 8.49 8.14 6.59
CA MET A 84 8.34 9.50 7.12
C MET A 84 9.60 10.37 6.98
N CYS A 85 10.37 10.17 5.91
CA CYS A 85 11.71 10.74 5.71
C CYS A 85 12.74 10.31 6.78
N GLU A 86 12.41 9.32 7.60
CA GLU A 86 13.30 8.66 8.54
C GLU A 86 13.88 7.38 7.90
N GLY A 87 14.81 6.72 8.59
CA GLY A 87 15.50 5.54 8.07
C GLY A 87 16.68 5.90 7.16
N GLY A 88 17.89 5.82 7.72
CA GLY A 88 19.14 6.10 7.00
C GLY A 88 19.76 4.88 6.34
N ASP A 89 19.11 3.71 6.39
CA ASP A 89 19.61 2.48 5.79
C ASP A 89 19.07 2.32 4.35
N PRO A 90 19.92 2.49 3.32
CA PRO A 90 19.52 2.32 1.94
C PRO A 90 19.05 0.90 1.61
N VAL A 91 19.53 -0.11 2.36
CA VAL A 91 19.17 -1.52 2.14
C VAL A 91 17.70 -1.77 2.47
N ALA A 92 17.23 -1.22 3.59
CA ALA A 92 15.81 -1.30 3.96
C ALA A 92 14.90 -0.65 2.90
N LEU A 93 15.33 0.47 2.32
CA LEU A 93 14.57 1.15 1.28
C LEU A 93 14.54 0.35 -0.03
N GLU A 94 15.66 -0.22 -0.44
CA GLU A 94 15.76 -1.10 -1.60
C GLU A 94 14.87 -2.35 -1.43
N ALA A 95 14.87 -2.98 -0.26
CA ALA A 95 14.01 -4.11 0.04
C ALA A 95 12.52 -3.76 -0.09
N LEU A 96 12.12 -2.57 0.37
CA LEU A 96 10.73 -2.09 0.21
C LEU A 96 10.36 -1.88 -1.26
N VAL A 97 11.27 -1.31 -2.06
CA VAL A 97 11.06 -1.12 -3.51
C VAL A 97 10.86 -2.47 -4.20
N HIS A 98 11.79 -3.41 -4.00
CA HIS A 98 11.69 -4.76 -4.58
C HIS A 98 10.41 -5.48 -4.15
N TYR A 99 10.05 -5.38 -2.86
CA TYR A 99 8.82 -5.95 -2.36
C TYR A 99 7.60 -5.38 -3.08
N VAL A 100 7.45 -4.06 -3.14
CA VAL A 100 6.30 -3.42 -3.79
C VAL A 100 6.20 -3.82 -5.25
N ARG A 101 7.32 -3.82 -6.00
CA ARG A 101 7.36 -4.27 -7.40
C ARG A 101 6.91 -5.72 -7.55
N LYS A 102 7.43 -6.62 -6.71
CA LYS A 102 7.09 -8.05 -6.73
C LYS A 102 5.61 -8.29 -6.41
N GLN A 103 5.08 -7.59 -5.41
CA GLN A 103 3.68 -7.70 -5.04
C GLN A 103 2.75 -7.15 -6.13
N VAL A 104 3.07 -6.00 -6.74
CA VAL A 104 2.27 -5.44 -7.84
C VAL A 104 2.28 -6.37 -9.05
N ASN A 105 3.44 -6.87 -9.48
CA ASN A 105 3.55 -7.85 -10.57
C ASN A 105 2.78 -9.15 -10.29
N MET A 106 2.71 -9.59 -9.02
CA MET A 106 1.87 -10.72 -8.63
C MET A 106 0.38 -10.38 -8.79
N LEU A 107 -0.06 -9.24 -8.28
CA LEU A 107 -1.46 -8.80 -8.38
C LEU A 107 -1.90 -8.61 -9.83
N ASP A 108 -1.05 -8.03 -10.68
CA ASP A 108 -1.34 -7.79 -12.10
C ASP A 108 -1.59 -9.08 -12.90
N LYS A 109 -1.06 -10.21 -12.42
CA LYS A 109 -1.27 -11.53 -13.03
C LYS A 109 -2.54 -12.23 -12.55
N MET A 110 -3.19 -11.74 -11.49
CA MET A 110 -4.43 -12.31 -11.01
C MET A 110 -5.59 -11.90 -11.92
N THR A 111 -6.50 -12.84 -12.20
CA THR A 111 -7.82 -12.53 -12.76
C THR A 111 -8.71 -11.84 -11.73
N LEU A 112 -9.79 -11.21 -12.17
CA LEU A 112 -10.77 -10.59 -11.26
C LEU A 112 -11.32 -11.62 -10.26
N ASP A 113 -11.71 -12.79 -10.73
CA ASP A 113 -12.27 -13.87 -9.89
C ASP A 113 -11.28 -14.36 -8.84
N GLU A 114 -9.99 -14.41 -9.17
CA GLU A 114 -8.94 -14.73 -8.22
C GLU A 114 -8.72 -13.60 -7.21
N PHE A 115 -8.74 -12.34 -7.66
CA PHE A 115 -8.49 -11.18 -6.82
C PHE A 115 -9.59 -10.97 -5.76
N ILE A 116 -10.86 -11.14 -6.12
CA ILE A 116 -11.99 -10.94 -5.21
C ILE A 116 -12.28 -12.15 -4.31
N ARG A 117 -11.70 -13.32 -4.64
CA ARG A 117 -11.92 -14.54 -3.86
C ARG A 117 -11.29 -14.40 -2.49
N GLU A 118 -12.08 -14.71 -1.47
CA GLU A 118 -11.66 -14.67 -0.08
C GLU A 118 -10.37 -15.48 0.13
N ARG A 119 -9.39 -14.89 0.83
CA ARG A 119 -8.10 -15.53 1.19
C ARG A 119 -7.25 -16.01 0.01
N ASN A 120 -7.46 -15.48 -1.19
CA ASN A 120 -6.70 -15.91 -2.37
C ASN A 120 -5.42 -15.07 -2.63
N ILE A 121 -5.27 -13.91 -1.99
CA ILE A 121 -4.07 -13.09 -2.11
C ILE A 121 -2.99 -13.60 -1.13
N ILE A 122 -1.90 -14.14 -1.68
CA ILE A 122 -0.77 -14.66 -0.91
C ILE A 122 0.42 -13.71 -1.07
N TRP A 123 0.65 -12.87 -0.08
CA TRP A 123 1.78 -11.94 -0.09
C TRP A 123 3.10 -12.69 0.13
N THR A 124 4.09 -12.44 -0.72
CA THR A 124 5.45 -12.95 -0.46
C THR A 124 6.05 -12.18 0.70
N PRO A 125 6.68 -12.79 1.71
CA PRO A 125 7.32 -12.06 2.81
C PRO A 125 8.36 -11.04 2.33
N LEU A 126 8.52 -9.93 3.05
CA LEU A 126 9.42 -8.82 2.69
C LEU A 126 10.84 -9.28 2.39
N LEU A 127 11.42 -10.06 3.30
CA LEU A 127 12.82 -10.51 3.21
C LEU A 127 13.01 -11.62 2.15
N ASP A 128 11.94 -12.30 1.75
CA ASP A 128 11.97 -13.28 0.65
C ASP A 128 11.85 -12.62 -0.74
N CYS A 129 11.72 -11.29 -0.77
CA CYS A 129 11.72 -10.50 -2.00
C CYS A 129 13.10 -10.02 -2.42
N GLU A 130 14.14 -10.29 -1.61
CA GLU A 130 15.52 -9.96 -1.96
C GLU A 130 15.99 -10.76 -3.17
N SER A 131 16.62 -10.05 -4.09
CA SER A 131 17.41 -10.64 -5.17
C SER A 131 18.52 -11.46 -4.52
N LYS A 132 18.48 -12.79 -4.65
CA LYS A 132 19.70 -13.58 -4.49
C LYS A 132 20.71 -12.98 -5.47
N GLU A 133 21.73 -12.31 -4.95
CA GLU A 133 22.84 -11.80 -5.75
C GLU A 133 23.35 -12.95 -6.61
N GLN A 134 23.09 -12.87 -7.92
CA GLN A 134 23.81 -13.67 -8.90
C GLN A 134 25.17 -12.99 -9.07
N HIS A 135 26.08 -13.28 -8.14
CA HIS A 135 27.51 -13.05 -8.31
C HIS A 135 28.13 -14.20 -9.10
#